data_AF-A0A8C8W284-F1
#
_entry.id   AF-A0A8C8W284-F1
#
_cell.length_a   1.000
_cell.length_b   1.000
_cell.length_c   1.000
_cell.angle_alpha   90.00
_cell.angle_beta   90.00
_cell.angle_gamma   90.00
#
_symmetry.space_group_name_H-M   'P 1'
#
loop_
_entity.id
_entity.type
_entity.pdbx_description
1 polymer ?
#
loop_
_entity_poly.entity_id
_entity_poly.type
_entity_poly.pdbx_seq_one_letter_code
_entity_poly.pdbx_strand_id
1 'polypeptide(L)'
;MNQRENLQAEYDIFQIWTFPNGFGLKVKIGEYSPYFPHGQQLHLYEDMIEWATGSRQMPPSVCSADCGPGFRKFLQEGIAACCFDCIPCPENEVSNETSEWPIVIEILIIKPQCEGIP
;
A
#
# COMPACT_ATOMS: atom_id res chain seq x y z
N MET A 1 -18.10 -23.94 -31.68
CA MET A 1 -16.95 -23.02 -31.84
C MET A 1 -17.34 -21.69 -31.23
N ASN A 2 -16.99 -21.45 -29.97
CA ASN A 2 -17.16 -20.15 -29.33
C ASN A 2 -16.28 -20.11 -28.08
N GLN A 3 -15.07 -19.58 -28.21
CA GLN A 3 -14.37 -19.01 -27.08
C GLN A 3 -13.70 -17.74 -27.59
N ARG A 4 -14.14 -16.60 -27.05
CA ARG A 4 -13.36 -15.37 -27.07
C ARG A 4 -11.99 -15.75 -26.50
N GLU A 5 -10.99 -15.86 -27.36
CA GLU A 5 -9.60 -16.00 -26.94
C GLU A 5 -9.31 -14.80 -26.04
N ASN A 6 -9.31 -15.05 -24.73
CA ASN A 6 -8.90 -14.08 -23.73
C ASN A 6 -7.39 -13.99 -23.90
N LEU A 7 -6.94 -13.06 -24.75
CA LEU A 7 -5.53 -12.75 -24.93
C LEU A 7 -5.04 -12.14 -23.62
N GLN A 8 -4.68 -13.01 -22.69
CA GLN A 8 -4.01 -12.68 -21.46
C GLN A 8 -2.61 -12.19 -21.84
N ALA A 9 -2.44 -10.87 -21.87
CA ALA A 9 -1.19 -10.24 -22.28
C ALA A 9 -0.23 -10.10 -21.09
N GLU A 10 1.06 -10.24 -21.39
CA GLU A 10 2.15 -9.91 -20.49
C GLU A 10 2.53 -8.43 -20.65
N TYR A 11 2.98 -7.80 -19.58
CA TYR A 11 3.33 -6.39 -19.56
C TYR A 11 4.69 -6.16 -18.93
N ASP A 12 5.54 -5.38 -19.59
CA ASP A 12 6.75 -4.83 -18.97
C ASP A 12 6.41 -3.55 -18.19
N ILE A 13 6.95 -3.43 -16.98
CA ILE A 13 6.77 -2.27 -16.10
C ILE A 13 8.03 -1.42 -16.15
N PHE A 14 7.86 -0.12 -16.40
CA PHE A 14 8.97 0.81 -16.54
C PHE A 14 8.85 1.99 -15.58
N GLN A 15 10.00 2.46 -15.10
CA GLN A 15 10.14 3.72 -14.41
C GLN A 15 10.87 4.72 -15.31
N ILE A 16 10.51 6.00 -15.23
CA ILE A 16 11.21 7.08 -15.92
C ILE A 16 12.05 7.81 -14.88
N TRP A 17 13.38 7.74 -15.03
CA TRP A 17 14.32 8.46 -14.20
C TRP A 17 14.60 9.82 -14.80
N THR A 18 14.25 10.88 -14.06
CA THR A 18 14.49 12.26 -14.47
C THR A 18 15.76 12.77 -13.82
N PHE A 19 16.76 13.09 -14.63
CA PHE A 19 18.02 13.65 -14.18
C PHE A 19 17.95 15.18 -14.16
N PRO A 20 18.76 15.86 -13.30
CA PRO A 20 18.72 17.32 -13.15
C PRO A 20 18.98 18.11 -14.45
N ASN A 21 19.64 17.50 -15.43
CA ASN A 21 19.91 18.06 -16.75
C ASN A 21 18.70 17.96 -17.71
N GLY A 22 17.54 17.51 -17.25
CA GLY A 22 16.34 17.30 -18.06
C GLY A 22 16.36 16.03 -18.90
N PHE A 23 17.37 15.17 -18.74
CA PHE A 23 17.43 13.88 -19.39
C PHE A 23 16.50 12.88 -18.68
N GLY A 24 15.74 12.12 -19.46
CA GLY A 24 14.86 11.06 -18.97
C GLY A 24 15.37 9.69 -19.43
N LEU A 25 15.56 8.76 -18.51
CA LEU A 25 15.89 7.37 -18.83
C LEU A 25 14.70 6.46 -18.50
N LYS A 26 14.25 5.67 -19.49
CA LYS A 26 13.23 4.64 -19.28
C LYS A 26 13.91 3.33 -18.87
N VAL A 27 13.68 2.88 -17.64
CA VAL A 27 14.29 1.67 -17.06
C VAL A 27 13.19 0.63 -16.81
N LYS A 28 13.38 -0.62 -17.25
CA LYS A 28 12.45 -1.73 -16.92
C LYS A 28 12.68 -2.10 -15.46
N ILE A 29 11.63 -2.04 -14.65
CA ILE A 29 11.68 -2.32 -13.20
C ILE A 29 10.85 -3.55 -12.82
N GLY A 30 10.20 -4.20 -13.78
CA GLY A 30 9.44 -5.40 -13.51
C GLY A 30 8.61 -5.86 -14.69
N GLU A 31 7.77 -6.85 -14.42
CA GLU A 31 6.89 -7.47 -15.39
C GLU A 31 5.63 -8.03 -14.71
N TYR A 32 4.56 -8.08 -15.48
CA TYR A 32 3.31 -8.71 -15.10
C TYR A 32 2.99 -9.82 -16.08
N SER A 33 2.69 -11.01 -15.55
CA SER A 33 2.23 -12.14 -16.35
C SER A 33 1.02 -12.81 -15.69
N PRO A 34 -0.13 -12.86 -16.39
CA PRO A 34 -1.38 -13.42 -15.84
C PRO A 34 -1.32 -14.95 -15.68
N TYR A 35 -0.30 -15.60 -16.24
CA TYR A 35 -0.12 -17.05 -16.22
C TYR A 35 0.39 -17.59 -14.88
N PHE A 36 0.88 -16.73 -13.98
CA PHE A 36 1.30 -17.12 -12.64
C PHE A 36 0.12 -17.24 -11.66
N PRO A 37 0.28 -18.00 -10.56
CA PRO A 37 -0.70 -18.06 -9.49
C PRO A 37 -1.06 -16.68 -8.93
N HIS A 38 -2.28 -16.55 -8.40
CA HIS A 38 -2.72 -15.33 -7.72
C HIS A 38 -1.70 -14.90 -6.65
N GLY A 39 -1.34 -13.61 -6.67
CA GLY A 39 -0.34 -13.01 -5.78
C GLY A 39 1.11 -13.07 -6.31
N GLN A 40 1.38 -13.82 -7.39
CA GLN A 40 2.71 -13.93 -8.00
C GLN A 40 2.75 -13.39 -9.44
N GLN A 41 1.65 -12.83 -9.92
CA GLN A 41 1.50 -12.32 -11.29
C GLN A 41 2.34 -11.06 -11.53
N LEU A 42 2.68 -10.32 -10.48
CA LEU A 42 3.51 -9.12 -10.53
C LEU A 42 4.89 -9.43 -9.98
N HIS A 43 5.91 -9.14 -10.76
CA HIS A 43 7.30 -9.24 -10.32
C HIS A 43 8.00 -7.89 -10.51
N LEU A 44 8.54 -7.35 -9.42
CA LEU A 44 9.25 -6.06 -9.40
C LEU A 44 10.68 -6.28 -8.90
N TYR A 45 11.64 -5.63 -9.56
CA TYR A 45 13.04 -5.61 -9.14
C TYR A 45 13.24 -4.41 -8.20
N GLU A 46 12.99 -4.60 -6.90
CA GLU A 46 13.03 -3.53 -5.89
C GLU A 46 14.35 -2.73 -5.90
N ASP A 47 15.47 -3.42 -6.11
CA ASP A 47 16.81 -2.80 -6.19
C ASP A 47 16.99 -1.85 -7.39
N MET A 48 16.10 -1.93 -8.39
CA MET A 48 16.10 -1.05 -9.58
C MET A 48 15.11 0.11 -9.48
N ILE A 49 14.36 0.23 -8.38
CA ILE A 49 13.38 1.30 -8.22
C ILE A 49 14.04 2.49 -7.53
N GLU A 50 14.07 3.62 -8.22
CA GLU A 50 14.59 4.88 -7.67
C GLU A 50 13.43 5.75 -7.18
N TRP A 51 13.40 6.04 -5.88
CA TRP A 51 12.37 6.88 -5.29
C TRP A 51 12.79 8.36 -5.27
N ALA A 52 11.83 9.25 -5.49
CA ALA A 52 12.06 10.70 -5.51
C ALA A 52 12.56 11.25 -4.14
N THR A 53 12.40 10.49 -3.06
CA THR A 53 12.89 10.82 -1.73
C THR A 53 14.41 10.70 -1.60
N GLY A 54 15.10 10.10 -2.58
CA GLY A 54 16.54 9.80 -2.51
C GLY A 54 16.89 8.64 -1.58
N SER A 55 15.88 7.96 -1.02
CA SER A 55 16.02 6.75 -0.22
C SER A 55 15.72 5.51 -1.07
N ARG A 56 16.39 4.39 -0.78
CA ARG A 56 15.99 3.07 -1.33
C ARG A 56 14.70 2.52 -0.71
N GLN A 57 14.27 3.09 0.41
CA GLN A 57 13.02 2.70 1.06
C GLN A 57 11.82 3.30 0.31
N MET A 58 10.81 2.46 0.09
CA MET A 58 9.53 2.85 -0.49
C MET A 58 8.88 3.93 0.39
N PRO A 59 8.51 5.09 -0.18
CA PRO A 59 7.83 6.12 0.57
C PRO A 59 6.43 5.64 0.96
N PRO A 60 5.97 5.95 2.18
CA PRO A 60 4.59 5.66 2.56
C PRO A 60 3.64 6.48 1.68
N SER A 61 2.64 5.81 1.11
CA SER A 61 1.57 6.44 0.31
C SER A 61 0.22 6.27 1.01
N VAL A 62 0.15 6.69 2.27
CA VAL A 62 -1.06 6.61 3.10
C VAL A 62 -1.70 7.98 3.26
N CYS A 63 -3.03 8.04 3.34
CA CYS A 63 -3.76 9.28 3.60
C CYS A 63 -3.64 9.71 5.07
N SER A 64 -3.78 8.74 5.97
CA SER A 64 -3.62 8.90 7.40
C SER A 64 -2.61 7.88 7.90
N ALA A 65 -1.68 8.32 8.77
CA ALA A 65 -0.79 7.40 9.47
C ALA A 65 -1.59 6.52 10.43
N ASP A 66 -1.07 5.34 10.74
CA ASP A 66 -1.69 4.44 11.71
C ASP A 66 -1.77 5.08 13.12
N CYS A 67 -2.85 4.77 13.82
CA CYS A 67 -3.05 5.29 15.17
C CYS A 67 -2.18 4.53 16.17
N GLY A 68 -1.47 5.27 17.01
CA GLY A 68 -0.69 4.69 18.10
C GLY A 68 -1.57 4.13 19.24
N PRO A 69 -0.95 3.49 20.24
CA PRO A 69 -1.64 2.95 21.39
C PRO A 69 -2.50 4.00 22.11
N GLY A 70 -3.70 3.59 22.54
CA GLY A 70 -4.67 4.47 23.19
C GLY A 70 -5.50 5.35 22.24
N PHE A 71 -5.30 5.25 20.92
CA PHE A 71 -6.12 5.93 19.91
C PHE A 71 -6.86 4.91 19.02
N ARG A 72 -8.08 5.27 18.62
CA ARG A 72 -8.90 4.51 17.65
C ARG A 72 -9.08 5.30 16.36
N LYS A 73 -9.22 4.58 15.25
CA LYS A 73 -9.51 5.14 13.93
C LYS A 73 -10.97 5.60 13.88
N PHE A 74 -11.20 6.85 13.50
CA PHE A 74 -12.51 7.45 13.30
C PHE A 74 -12.67 7.85 11.83
N LEU A 75 -13.65 7.24 11.16
CA LEU A 75 -14.02 7.59 9.80
C LEU A 75 -15.06 8.70 9.84
N GLN A 76 -14.70 9.89 9.35
CA GLN A 76 -15.64 11.00 9.21
C GLN A 76 -16.45 10.86 7.92
N GLU A 77 -17.74 11.18 7.98
CA GLU A 77 -18.59 11.24 6.80
C GLU A 77 -18.05 12.25 5.78
N GLY A 78 -18.00 11.84 4.51
CA GLY A 78 -17.50 12.69 3.43
C GLY A 78 -16.00 12.57 3.12
N ILE A 79 -15.24 11.77 3.88
CA ILE A 79 -13.83 11.47 3.58
C ILE A 79 -13.71 10.06 2.95
N ALA A 80 -12.70 9.84 2.12
CA ALA A 80 -12.39 8.53 1.54
C ALA A 80 -12.11 7.48 2.63
N ALA A 81 -12.49 6.22 2.38
CA ALA A 81 -12.40 5.13 3.37
C ALA A 81 -10.99 4.84 3.91
N CYS A 82 -9.93 5.19 3.16
CA CYS A 82 -8.53 5.03 3.58
C CYS A 82 -8.01 6.19 4.45
N CYS A 83 -8.79 7.26 4.61
CA CYS A 83 -8.48 8.42 5.42
C CYS A 83 -9.30 8.38 6.70
N PHE A 84 -8.65 8.58 7.83
CA PHE A 84 -9.28 8.55 9.15
C PHE A 84 -8.55 9.46 10.13
N ASP A 85 -9.24 9.84 11.19
CA ASP A 85 -8.64 10.56 12.30
C ASP A 85 -8.35 9.60 13.46
N CYS A 86 -7.30 9.89 14.21
CA CYS A 86 -7.00 9.20 15.45
C CYS A 86 -7.60 9.96 16.62
N ILE A 87 -8.60 9.36 17.28
CA ILE A 87 -9.23 9.92 18.47
C ILE A 87 -8.93 9.04 19.68
N PRO A 88 -8.77 9.61 20.89
CA PRO A 88 -8.45 8.82 22.07
C PRO A 88 -9.56 7.78 22.36
N CYS A 89 -9.16 6.62 22.87
CA CYS A 89 -10.11 5.70 23.48
C CYS A 89 -10.78 6.39 24.70
N PRO A 90 -12.00 6.00 25.06
CA PRO A 90 -12.67 6.47 26.27
C PRO A 90 -11.83 6.20 27.53
N GLU A 91 -12.13 6.91 28.62
CA GLU A 91 -11.53 6.60 29.93
C GLU A 91 -11.81 5.13 30.31
N ASN A 92 -10.77 4.45 30.79
CA ASN A 92 -10.74 3.02 31.11
C ASN A 92 -10.69 2.07 29.91
N GLU A 93 -10.34 2.54 28.72
CA GLU A 93 -10.08 1.68 27.57
C GLU A 93 -8.68 1.93 26.95
N VAL A 94 -8.07 0.88 26.40
CA VAL A 94 -6.78 0.95 25.69
C VAL A 94 -6.86 0.27 24.33
N SER A 95 -6.13 0.82 23.36
CA SER A 95 -5.82 0.17 22.08
C SER A 95 -4.37 -0.30 22.15
N ASN A 96 -4.14 -1.62 22.12
CA ASN A 96 -2.80 -2.22 22.21
C ASN A 96 -2.18 -2.55 20.84
N GLU A 97 -2.96 -2.46 19.77
CA GLU A 97 -2.52 -2.83 18.42
C GLU A 97 -1.71 -1.69 17.79
N THR A 98 -0.40 -1.88 17.67
CA THR A 98 0.42 -1.08 16.75
C THR A 98 0.22 -1.69 15.37
N SER A 99 -0.24 -0.91 14.39
CA SER A 99 -0.50 -1.45 13.05
C SER A 99 0.83 -1.74 12.33
N GLU A 100 1.51 -2.82 12.68
CA GLU A 100 2.53 -3.42 11.81
C GLU A 100 1.77 -4.14 10.69
N TRP A 101 1.38 -3.39 9.66
CA TRP A 101 0.86 -4.00 8.44
C TRP A 101 1.99 -4.72 7.72
N PRO A 102 1.96 -6.06 7.54
CA PRO A 102 2.69 -6.63 6.42
C PRO A 102 2.12 -6.02 5.13
N ILE A 103 2.98 -5.76 4.14
CA ILE A 103 2.64 -5.17 2.82
C ILE A 103 1.80 -6.17 2.01
N VAL A 104 0.58 -6.45 2.46
CA VAL A 104 -0.38 -7.28 1.75
C VAL A 104 -1.44 -6.34 1.21
N ILE A 105 -1.55 -6.29 -0.13
CA ILE A 105 -2.68 -5.68 -0.83
C ILE A 105 -3.90 -6.57 -0.57
N GLU A 106 -4.39 -6.57 0.65
CA GLU A 106 -5.74 -7.01 1.00
C GLU A 106 -6.31 -6.00 1.97
N ILE A 107 -7.35 -5.32 1.51
CA ILE A 107 -8.19 -4.43 2.30
C ILE A 107 -8.94 -5.29 3.31
N LEU A 108 -8.27 -5.68 4.39
CA LEU A 108 -8.91 -6.08 5.63
C LEU A 108 -8.79 -4.87 6.54
N ILE A 109 -9.88 -4.13 6.69
CA ILE A 109 -9.99 -3.06 7.68
C ILE A 109 -9.94 -3.73 9.06
N ILE A 110 -8.73 -3.99 9.57
CA ILE A 110 -8.53 -4.35 10.97
C ILE A 110 -8.73 -3.04 11.74
N LYS A 111 -9.90 -2.90 12.37
CA LYS A 111 -10.15 -1.80 13.30
C LYS A 111 -9.42 -2.12 14.60
N PRO A 112 -8.59 -1.20 15.15
CA PRO A 112 -8.13 -1.34 16.52
C PRO A 112 -9.36 -1.30 17.43
N GLN A 113 -9.61 -2.41 18.12
CA GLN A 113 -10.71 -2.52 19.08
C GLN A 113 -10.20 -1.98 20.42
N CYS A 114 -10.84 -0.93 20.96
CA CYS A 114 -10.55 -0.49 22.31
C CYS A 114 -11.06 -1.57 23.29
N GLU A 115 -10.23 -1.96 24.25
CA GLU A 115 -10.55 -2.93 25.31
C GLU A 115 -10.56 -2.25 26.67
N GLY A 116 -11.50 -2.63 27.53
CA GLY A 116 -11.58 -2.12 28.89
C GLY A 116 -10.41 -2.57 29.77
N ILE A 117 -9.96 -1.69 30.67
CA ILE A 117 -9.02 -2.05 31.73
C ILE A 117 -9.77 -2.93 32.75
N PRO A 118 -9.26 -4.12 33.12
CA PRO A 118 -9.88 -4.99 34.11
C PRO A 118 -9.94 -4.38 35.52
#